data_AF-A0A7R9X266-F1
#
_entry.id   AF-A0A7R9X266-F1
#
_cell.length_a   1.000
_cell.length_b   1.000
_cell.length_c   1.000
_cell.angle_alpha   90.00
_cell.angle_beta   90.00
_cell.angle_gamma   90.00
#
_symmetry.space_group_name_H-M   'P 1'
#
loop_
_entity.id
_entity.type
_entity.pdbx_description
1 polymer ?
#
loop_
_entity_poly.entity_id
_entity_poly.type
_entity_poly.pdbx_seq_one_letter_code
_entity_poly.pdbx_strand_id
1 'polypeptide(L)'
;VRWHVGSHTDPHNEQFTTILCNKYERVTVDEEQLIGLFPKTRRDFNGINNRWSIRLLNPDHEIMTKVLCNRLKNILAKVIHTNQSGIPNRKSTDNVMRLLLVRKFLSNIN
;
A
#
# COMPACT_ATOMS: atom_id res chain seq x y z
N VAL A 1 -11.02 -21.93 -16.64
CA VAL A 1 -9.91 -22.67 -16.01
C VAL A 1 -10.07 -22.55 -14.50
N ARG A 2 -10.49 -23.63 -13.86
CA ARG A 2 -10.72 -23.72 -12.41
C ARG A 2 -9.42 -24.26 -11.82
N TRP A 3 -8.65 -23.42 -11.13
CA TRP A 3 -7.40 -23.86 -10.53
C TRP A 3 -7.71 -24.56 -9.20
N HIS A 4 -7.43 -25.86 -9.17
CA HIS A 4 -7.40 -26.65 -7.94
C HIS A 4 -6.15 -26.26 -7.15
N VAL A 5 -6.34 -25.76 -5.93
CA VAL A 5 -5.26 -25.53 -4.97
C VAL A 5 -5.09 -26.82 -4.16
N GLY A 6 -4.12 -27.64 -4.55
CA GLY A 6 -3.43 -28.56 -3.63
C GLY A 6 -2.04 -27.98 -3.42
N SER A 7 -1.36 -28.10 -2.28
CA SER A 7 -1.60 -28.95 -1.12
C SER A 7 -0.68 -28.45 0.00
N HIS A 8 -1.26 -27.93 1.08
CA HIS A 8 -0.80 -27.85 2.48
C HIS A 8 -1.37 -26.57 3.10
N THR A 9 -2.70 -26.50 3.22
CA THR A 9 -3.38 -25.38 3.88
C THR A 9 -3.54 -25.72 5.35
N ASP A 10 -2.81 -25.00 6.20
CA ASP A 10 -3.19 -24.85 7.61
C ASP A 10 -4.69 -24.48 7.65
N PRO A 11 -5.53 -25.22 8.40
CA PRO A 11 -6.97 -24.97 8.47
C PRO A 11 -7.33 -23.55 8.93
N HIS A 12 -6.44 -22.86 9.65
CA HIS A 12 -6.62 -21.44 9.93
C HIS A 12 -6.52 -20.59 8.66
N ASN A 13 -5.55 -20.89 7.79
CA ASN A 13 -5.31 -20.13 6.57
C ASN A 13 -6.48 -20.29 5.58
N GLU A 14 -7.10 -21.47 5.53
CA GLU A 14 -8.26 -21.76 4.68
C GLU A 14 -9.50 -20.91 5.05
N GLN A 15 -9.78 -20.76 6.35
CA GLN A 15 -10.86 -19.89 6.85
C GLN A 15 -10.61 -18.42 6.54
N PHE A 16 -9.36 -17.96 6.73
CA PHE A 16 -8.96 -16.59 6.40
C PHE A 16 -9.10 -16.32 4.90
N THR A 17 -8.59 -17.21 4.03
CA THR A 17 -8.78 -17.06 2.57
C THR A 17 -10.24 -17.01 2.17
N THR A 18 -11.12 -17.80 2.79
CA THR A 18 -12.55 -17.81 2.47
C THR A 18 -13.23 -16.49 2.84
N ILE A 19 -12.93 -15.93 4.02
CA ILE A 19 -13.44 -14.61 4.45
C ILE A 19 -12.96 -13.50 3.51
N LEU A 20 -11.70 -13.56 3.09
CA LEU A 20 -11.12 -12.55 2.19
C LEU A 20 -11.69 -12.69 0.77
N CYS A 21 -11.83 -13.91 0.23
CA CYS A 21 -12.52 -14.15 -1.05
C CYS A 21 -13.97 -13.66 -1.06
N ASN A 22 -14.67 -13.73 0.08
CA ASN A 22 -16.04 -13.20 0.19
C ASN A 22 -16.09 -11.66 0.28
N LYS A 23 -15.00 -11.02 0.72
CA LYS A 23 -14.88 -9.56 0.88
C LYS A 23 -14.27 -8.87 -0.35
N TYR A 24 -13.46 -9.58 -1.13
CA TYR A 24 -12.69 -9.03 -2.25
C TYR A 24 -13.06 -9.72 -3.56
N GLU A 25 -13.27 -8.91 -4.61
CA GLU A 25 -13.83 -9.35 -5.90
C GLU A 25 -13.00 -10.45 -6.59
N ARG A 26 -11.68 -10.42 -6.40
CA ARG A 26 -10.75 -11.48 -6.84
C ARG A 26 -9.55 -11.56 -5.92
N VAL A 27 -9.23 -12.79 -5.54
CA VAL A 27 -8.12 -13.15 -4.68
C VAL A 27 -7.33 -14.26 -5.36
N THR A 28 -6.04 -14.06 -5.56
CA THR A 28 -5.13 -15.09 -6.10
C THR A 28 -4.09 -15.42 -5.04
N VAL A 29 -3.78 -16.70 -4.87
CA VAL A 29 -2.71 -17.18 -4.00
C VAL A 29 -1.47 -17.39 -4.86
N ASP A 30 -0.35 -16.78 -4.48
CA ASP A 30 0.96 -16.99 -5.12
C ASP A 30 1.97 -17.38 -4.05
N GLU A 31 2.55 -18.58 -4.21
CA GLU A 31 3.56 -19.33 -3.44
C GLU A 31 3.51 -19.33 -1.90
N GLU A 32 2.95 -18.33 -1.21
CA GLU A 32 2.75 -18.24 0.24
C GLU A 32 1.90 -17.00 0.65
N GLN A 33 1.43 -16.19 -0.31
CA GLN A 33 0.79 -14.91 -0.06
C GLN A 33 -0.48 -14.69 -0.89
N LEU A 34 -1.36 -13.87 -0.33
CA LEU A 34 -2.64 -13.55 -0.91
C LEU A 34 -2.56 -12.21 -1.66
N ILE A 35 -3.00 -12.17 -2.92
CA ILE A 35 -3.07 -10.94 -3.73
C ILE A 35 -4.54 -10.55 -3.93
N GLY A 36 -4.93 -9.39 -3.41
CA GLY A 36 -6.24 -8.79 -3.62
C GLY A 36 -6.23 -7.80 -4.79
N LEU A 37 -7.24 -7.85 -5.64
CA LEU A 37 -7.46 -6.87 -6.71
C LEU A 37 -8.51 -5.82 -6.31
N PHE A 38 -8.11 -4.56 -6.28
CA PHE A 38 -8.95 -3.43 -5.88
C PHE A 38 -9.24 -2.53 -7.07
N PRO A 39 -10.49 -2.09 -7.29
CA PRO A 39 -10.76 -1.14 -8.36
C PRO A 39 -10.13 0.22 -8.08
N LYS A 40 -9.49 0.80 -9.09
CA LYS A 40 -9.00 2.19 -9.06
C LYS A 40 -10.20 3.12 -8.97
N THR A 41 -10.23 3.98 -7.96
CA THR A 41 -11.30 4.96 -7.76
C THR A 41 -11.49 5.82 -9.03
N ARG A 42 -12.76 6.01 -9.46
CA ARG A 42 -13.17 6.81 -10.63
C ARG A 42 -12.75 6.27 -12.01
N ARG A 43 -12.67 4.95 -12.19
CA ARG A 43 -12.50 4.31 -13.52
C ARG A 43 -13.45 3.14 -13.68
N ASP A 44 -13.83 2.84 -14.93
CA ASP A 44 -14.73 1.73 -15.25
C ASP A 44 -14.18 0.40 -14.73
N PHE A 45 -15.00 -0.34 -13.98
CA PHE A 45 -14.63 -1.58 -13.28
C PHE A 45 -14.35 -2.77 -14.21
N ASN A 46 -14.67 -2.64 -15.50
CA ASN A 46 -14.65 -3.72 -16.47
C ASN A 46 -13.26 -4.03 -17.03
N GLY A 47 -12.28 -3.12 -16.88
CA GLY A 47 -10.91 -3.32 -17.37
C GLY A 47 -9.97 -3.87 -16.29
N ILE A 48 -9.18 -4.91 -16.59
CA ILE A 48 -8.16 -5.44 -15.66
C ILE A 48 -7.09 -4.39 -15.31
N ASN A 49 -6.76 -3.51 -16.25
CA ASN A 49 -5.84 -2.38 -16.06
C ASN A 49 -6.36 -1.32 -15.07
N ASN A 50 -7.68 -1.33 -14.81
CA ASN A 50 -8.34 -0.44 -13.86
C ASN A 50 -8.35 -1.00 -12.43
N ARG A 51 -7.57 -2.04 -12.15
CA ARG A 51 -7.40 -2.60 -10.80
C ARG A 51 -5.99 -2.34 -10.26
N TRP A 52 -5.88 -2.17 -8.95
CA TRP A 52 -4.65 -2.23 -8.18
C TRP A 52 -4.48 -3.65 -7.64
N SER A 53 -3.30 -4.22 -7.81
CA SER A 53 -2.89 -5.42 -7.09
C SER A 53 -2.29 -5.02 -5.74
N ILE A 54 -2.85 -5.50 -4.64
CA ILE A 54 -2.32 -5.31 -3.30
C ILE A 54 -2.02 -6.68 -2.71
N ARG A 55 -0.79 -6.86 -2.22
CA ARG A 55 -0.41 -8.03 -1.43
C ARG A 55 -0.98 -7.90 -0.03
N LEU A 56 -1.72 -8.90 0.39
CA LEU A 56 -2.22 -9.08 1.75
C LEU A 56 -1.21 -9.97 2.47
N LEU A 57 -0.49 -9.36 3.40
CA LEU A 57 0.56 -10.01 4.18
C LEU A 57 -0.07 -10.84 5.29
N ASN A 58 0.56 -11.96 5.66
CA ASN A 58 0.15 -12.68 6.86
C ASN A 58 0.32 -11.78 8.10
N PRO A 59 -0.54 -11.91 9.13
CA PRO A 59 -0.50 -11.06 10.32
C PRO A 59 0.88 -10.97 10.98
N ASP A 60 1.65 -12.06 11.00
CA ASP A 60 3.01 -12.08 11.57
C ASP A 60 3.97 -11.16 10.80
N HIS A 61 3.88 -11.13 9.48
CA HIS A 61 4.65 -10.19 8.65
C HIS A 61 4.21 -8.76 8.88
N GLU A 62 2.91 -8.50 9.09
CA GLU A 62 2.42 -7.16 9.42
C GLU A 62 2.96 -6.68 10.78
N ILE A 63 2.95 -7.56 11.79
CA ILE A 63 3.49 -7.27 13.13
C ILE A 63 4.99 -6.97 13.03
N MET A 64 5.75 -7.84 12.39
CA MET A 64 7.19 -7.66 12.20
C MET A 64 7.50 -6.35 11.49
N THR A 65 6.81 -6.08 10.37
CA THR A 65 6.96 -4.84 9.60
C THR A 65 6.63 -3.61 10.44
N LYS A 66 5.59 -3.68 11.28
CA LYS A 66 5.20 -2.58 12.17
C LYS A 66 6.25 -2.30 13.25
N VAL A 67 6.82 -3.34 13.85
CA VAL A 67 7.93 -3.23 14.82
C VAL A 67 9.15 -2.59 14.17
N LEU A 68 9.56 -3.07 13.00
CA LEU A 68 10.68 -2.51 12.24
C LEU A 68 10.44 -1.04 11.87
N CYS A 69 9.27 -0.73 11.33
CA CYS A 69 8.88 0.63 10.97
C CYS A 69 8.99 1.57 12.18
N ASN A 70 8.48 1.16 13.35
CA ASN A 70 8.56 1.97 14.57
C ASN A 70 10.01 2.23 15.01
N ARG A 71 10.91 1.25 14.87
CA ARG A 71 12.33 1.44 15.17
C ARG A 71 13.00 2.37 14.15
N LEU A 72 12.68 2.22 12.86
CA LEU A 72 13.30 2.98 11.78
C LEU A 72 12.84 4.44 11.72
N LYS A 73 11.60 4.75 12.11
CA LYS A 73 11.05 6.12 12.07
C LYS A 73 11.98 7.18 12.67
N ASN A 74 12.61 6.87 13.80
CA ASN A 74 13.51 7.78 14.51
C ASN A 74 14.81 8.07 13.76
N ILE A 75 15.28 7.11 12.97
CA ILE A 75 16.51 7.21 12.18
C ILE A 75 16.20 7.87 10.83
N LEU A 76 15.11 7.45 10.17
CA LEU A 76 14.68 7.97 8.89
C LEU A 76 14.44 9.49 8.94
N ALA A 77 13.90 10.02 10.03
CA ALA A 77 13.72 11.46 10.19
C ALA A 77 15.04 12.27 10.17
N LYS A 78 16.16 11.65 10.56
CA LYS A 78 17.50 12.27 10.60
C LYS A 78 18.24 12.14 9.27
N VAL A 79 18.05 11.02 8.58
CA VAL A 79 18.74 10.72 7.30
C VAL A 79 18.02 11.37 6.13
N ILE A 80 16.69 11.45 6.17
CA ILE A 80 15.90 11.92 5.04
C ILE A 80 15.77 13.45 5.04
N HIS A 81 16.14 14.05 3.90
CA HIS A 81 16.09 15.47 3.64
C HIS A 81 14.75 16.12 4.04
N THR A 82 14.82 17.31 4.65
CA THR A 82 13.68 18.03 5.24
C THR A 82 12.55 18.39 4.26
N ASN A 83 12.88 18.48 2.97
CA ASN A 83 11.90 18.74 1.91
C ASN A 83 11.15 17.50 1.40
N GLN A 84 11.52 16.29 1.82
CA GLN A 84 10.79 15.08 1.42
C GLN A 84 9.56 14.86 2.32
N SER A 85 8.41 14.59 1.69
CA SER A 85 7.13 14.23 2.33
C SER A 85 7.00 12.71 2.53
N GLY A 86 6.04 12.26 3.35
CA GLY A 86 5.78 10.82 3.55
C GLY A 86 6.50 10.23 4.78
N ILE A 87 7.00 11.10 5.65
CA ILE A 87 7.61 10.78 6.94
C ILE A 87 6.67 11.31 8.04
N PRO A 88 6.69 10.76 9.26
CA PRO A 88 5.97 11.35 10.39
C PRO A 88 6.12 12.87 10.44
N ASN A 89 4.99 13.56 10.60
CA ASN A 89 4.88 15.03 10.63
C ASN A 89 5.24 15.78 9.33
N ARG A 90 5.35 15.10 8.18
CA ARG A 90 5.56 15.74 6.86
C ARG A 90 4.47 15.34 5.87
N LYS A 91 3.55 16.26 5.59
CA LYS A 91 2.36 16.02 4.75
C LYS A 91 2.62 16.37 3.30
N SER A 92 1.91 15.73 2.37
CA SER A 92 1.99 16.07 0.94
C SER A 92 1.52 17.51 0.65
N THR A 93 0.66 18.07 1.51
CA THR A 93 0.25 19.48 1.45
C THR A 93 1.43 20.44 1.60
N ASP A 94 2.46 20.06 2.36
CA ASP A 94 3.65 20.89 2.58
C ASP A 94 4.41 21.11 1.27
N ASN A 95 4.41 20.11 0.37
CA ASN A 95 5.01 20.22 -0.96
C ASN A 95 4.23 21.20 -1.84
N VAL A 96 2.90 21.14 -1.81
CA VAL A 96 2.03 22.08 -2.55
C VAL A 96 2.27 23.51 -2.06
N MET A 97 2.32 23.71 -0.74
CA MET A 97 2.59 25.03 -0.15
C MET A 97 3.97 25.56 -0.54
N ARG A 98 5.01 24.73 -0.49
CA ARG A 98 6.35 25.12 -0.97
C ARG A 98 6.35 25.53 -2.44
N LEU A 99 5.70 24.75 -3.30
CA LEU A 99 5.58 25.08 -4.73
C LEU A 99 4.87 26.42 -4.95
N LEU A 100 3.79 26.70 -4.21
CA LEU A 100 3.08 27.98 -4.29
C LEU A 100 3.94 29.16 -3.83
N LEU A 101 4.71 28.97 -2.75
CA LEU A 101 5.63 30.00 -2.25
C LEU A 101 6.74 30.31 -3.25
N VAL A 102 7.37 29.28 -3.82
CA VAL A 102 8.39 29.44 -4.87
C VAL A 102 7.79 30.15 -6.09
N ARG A 103 6.61 29.74 -6.54
CA ARG A 103 5.90 30.41 -7.65
C ARG A 103 5.66 31.89 -7.36
N LYS A 104 5.21 32.24 -6.15
CA LYS A 104 4.96 33.63 -5.73
C LYS A 104 6.23 34.45 -5.64
N PHE A 105 7.32 33.86 -5.18
CA PHE A 105 8.62 34.53 -5.14
C PHE A 105 9.11 34.86 -6.54
N LEU A 106 9.04 33.91 -7.48
CA LEU A 106 9.44 34.12 -8.87
C LEU A 106 8.57 35.16 -9.59
N SER A 107 7.28 35.24 -9.29
CA SER A 107 6.40 36.27 -9.87
C SER A 107 6.65 37.68 -9.34
N ASN A 108 7.38 37.84 -8.24
CA ASN A 108 7.68 39.14 -7.65
C ASN A 108 9.04 39.70 -8.07
N ILE A 109 9.88 38.88 -8.73
CA ILE A 109 11.23 39.26 -9.20
C ILE A 109 11.21 39.63 -10.69
N ASN A 110 10.22 39.12 -11.42
CA ASN A 110 9.91 39.53 -12.80
C ASN A 110 8.91 40.69 -12.79
#